data_AF-A0A226EN03-F1
#
_entry.id   AF-A0A226EN03-F1
#
_cell.length_a   1.000
_cell.length_b   1.000
_cell.length_c   1.000
_cell.angle_alpha   90.00
_cell.angle_beta   90.00
_cell.angle_gamma   90.00
#
_symmetry.space_group_name_H-M   'P 1'
#
loop_
_entity.id
_entity.type
_entity.pdbx_description
1 polymer ?
#
loop_
_entity_poly.entity_id
_entity_poly.type
_entity_poly.pdbx_seq_one_letter_code
_entity_poly.pdbx_strand_id
1 'polypeptide(L)'
;MCDECYCCGPSWVGTVNTIAAFDLFTAAIHVVGETASIGVSIGLLMPFDSTKEMRNNCSEIATNNSDPKSCPWLYNYSGLNNYYVHLDFDTFVVTLLILIVFGGFIVEGYLFSTLRRGSTEKIHKECKKWLYYRLLILTFVTAGSFLKYWLQVYYPPIDGLLDCFKIYRIFSLIIVYKFMNELAYTVGVIYIKPPKRAKRGSL
;
A
#
# COMPACT_ATOMS: atom_id res chain seq x y z
N MET A 1 -24.39 11.58 33.93
CA MET A 1 -24.54 12.80 33.13
C MET A 1 -23.35 13.68 33.45
N CYS A 2 -22.36 13.74 32.55
CA CYS A 2 -21.24 14.67 32.63
C CYS A 2 -21.53 15.78 31.63
N ASP A 3 -22.49 16.64 31.96
CA ASP A 3 -22.74 17.84 31.20
C ASP A 3 -21.72 18.89 31.65
N GLU A 4 -20.99 19.45 30.68
CA GLU A 4 -20.12 20.63 30.81
C GLU A 4 -18.73 20.46 31.46
N CYS A 5 -18.00 19.39 31.13
CA CYS A 5 -16.54 19.39 31.29
C CYS A 5 -15.84 19.52 29.93
N TYR A 6 -15.50 20.76 29.56
CA TYR A 6 -14.50 21.13 28.54
C TYR A 6 -13.08 20.55 28.81
N CYS A 7 -12.92 19.72 29.85
CA CYS A 7 -11.68 19.05 30.21
C CYS A 7 -11.49 17.69 29.52
N CYS A 8 -12.53 17.13 28.88
CA CYS A 8 -12.37 15.93 28.07
C CYS A 8 -11.82 16.36 26.70
N GLY A 9 -10.54 16.05 26.43
CA GLY A 9 -9.96 16.25 25.10
C GLY A 9 -10.77 15.56 24.00
N PRO A 10 -10.47 15.83 22.72
CA PRO A 10 -11.27 15.32 21.60
C PRO A 10 -11.43 13.80 21.66
N SER A 11 -12.67 13.34 21.66
CA SER A 11 -13.08 11.95 21.89
C SER A 11 -12.58 11.01 20.78
N TRP A 12 -12.31 11.54 19.60
CA TRP A 12 -11.96 10.76 18.40
C TRP A 12 -10.45 10.47 18.23
N VAL A 13 -9.57 10.94 19.13
CA VAL A 13 -8.10 10.73 19.00
C VAL A 13 -7.74 9.26 18.86
N GLY A 14 -8.34 8.39 19.69
CA GLY A 14 -8.11 6.95 19.63
C GLY A 14 -8.50 6.36 18.28
N THR A 15 -9.71 6.67 17.80
CA THR A 15 -10.24 6.22 16.51
C THR A 15 -9.35 6.67 15.35
N VAL A 16 -8.91 7.92 15.34
CA VAL A 16 -8.03 8.47 14.29
C VAL A 16 -6.67 7.77 14.27
N ASN A 17 -6.10 7.44 15.43
CA ASN A 17 -4.85 6.69 15.51
C ASN A 17 -5.01 5.24 15.02
N THR A 18 -6.14 4.59 15.34
CA THR A 18 -6.46 3.24 14.84
C THR A 18 -6.60 3.23 13.33
N ILE A 19 -7.27 4.24 12.75
CA ILE A 19 -7.37 4.41 11.29
C ILE A 19 -5.99 4.56 10.66
N ALA A 20 -5.15 5.43 11.23
CA ALA A 20 -3.80 5.65 10.73
C ALA A 20 -2.99 4.33 10.72
N ALA A 21 -3.08 3.55 11.81
CA ALA A 21 -2.40 2.25 11.90
C ALA A 21 -2.94 1.24 10.88
N PHE A 22 -4.26 1.20 10.68
CA PHE A 22 -4.90 0.31 9.71
C PHE A 22 -4.54 0.69 8.26
N ASP A 23 -4.47 1.98 7.94
CA ASP A 23 -3.99 2.48 6.65
C ASP A 23 -2.56 2.00 6.36
N LEU A 24 -1.66 2.09 7.36
CA LEU A 24 -0.28 1.62 7.20
C LEU A 24 -0.21 0.09 7.05
N PHE A 25 -1.01 -0.65 7.82
CA PHE A 25 -1.06 -2.11 7.76
C PHE A 25 -1.58 -2.60 6.40
N THR A 26 -2.65 -2.01 5.90
CA THR A 26 -3.20 -2.33 4.58
C THR A 26 -2.22 -1.98 3.45
N ALA A 27 -1.52 -0.85 3.55
CA ALA A 27 -0.44 -0.52 2.61
C ALA A 27 0.69 -1.54 2.63
N ALA A 28 1.10 -2.03 3.81
CA ALA A 28 2.15 -3.05 3.93
C ALA A 28 1.72 -4.38 3.29
N ILE A 29 0.47 -4.84 3.55
CA ILE A 29 -0.07 -6.05 2.91
C ILE A 29 -0.05 -5.90 1.39
N HIS A 30 -0.48 -4.75 0.88
CA HIS A 30 -0.49 -4.50 -0.57
C HIS A 30 0.92 -4.55 -1.17
N VAL A 31 1.91 -3.94 -0.52
CA VAL A 31 3.30 -3.99 -0.98
C VAL A 31 3.83 -5.41 -0.99
N VAL A 32 3.58 -6.18 0.07
CA VAL A 32 4.03 -7.59 0.16
C VAL A 32 3.37 -8.44 -0.91
N GLY A 33 2.05 -8.28 -1.13
CA GLY A 33 1.30 -8.99 -2.16
C GLY A 33 1.80 -8.70 -3.57
N GLU A 34 1.99 -7.42 -3.91
CA GLU A 34 2.52 -7.02 -5.21
C GLU A 34 3.97 -7.48 -5.41
N THR A 35 4.81 -7.37 -4.38
CA THR A 35 6.21 -7.83 -4.44
C THR A 35 6.28 -9.34 -4.68
N ALA A 36 5.40 -10.12 -4.05
CA ALA A 36 5.32 -11.57 -4.28
C ALA A 36 4.86 -11.89 -5.71
N SER A 37 3.83 -11.20 -6.22
CA SER A 37 3.34 -11.35 -7.60
C SER A 37 4.42 -11.01 -8.64
N ILE A 38 5.17 -9.92 -8.40
CA ILE A 38 6.29 -9.51 -9.24
C ILE A 38 7.42 -10.54 -9.18
N GLY A 39 7.77 -11.03 -7.99
CA GLY A 39 8.78 -12.06 -7.79
C GLY A 39 8.47 -13.35 -8.55
N VAL A 40 7.19 -13.74 -8.61
CA VAL A 40 6.73 -14.86 -9.45
C VAL A 40 6.88 -14.54 -10.94
N SER A 41 6.47 -13.34 -11.36
CA SER A 41 6.49 -12.92 -12.77
C SER A 41 7.90 -12.84 -13.36
N ILE A 42 8.91 -12.47 -12.56
CA ILE A 42 10.33 -12.44 -12.97
C ILE A 42 11.07 -13.77 -12.72
N GLY A 43 10.37 -14.81 -12.27
CA GLY A 43 10.94 -16.13 -12.03
C GLY A 43 11.83 -16.24 -10.79
N LEU A 44 11.83 -15.23 -9.90
CA LEU A 44 12.57 -15.24 -8.62
C LEU A 44 11.86 -16.07 -7.54
N LEU A 45 10.53 -16.18 -7.62
CA LEU A 45 9.70 -17.03 -6.75
C LEU A 45 8.99 -18.08 -7.62
N MET A 46 9.38 -19.35 -7.51
CA MET A 46 8.60 -20.42 -8.12
C MET A 46 7.34 -20.68 -7.27
N PRO A 47 6.14 -20.75 -7.87
CA PRO A 47 4.94 -21.11 -7.12
C PRO A 47 5.10 -22.51 -6.50
N PHE A 48 4.66 -22.65 -5.25
CA PHE A 48 4.89 -23.85 -4.43
C PHE A 48 4.30 -25.13 -5.04
N ASP A 49 3.20 -24.99 -5.79
CA ASP A 49 2.52 -26.11 -6.45
C ASP A 49 3.30 -26.61 -7.68
N SER A 50 3.86 -25.70 -8.49
CA SER A 50 4.68 -26.12 -9.64
C SER A 50 5.99 -26.77 -9.20
N THR A 51 6.55 -26.36 -8.06
CA THR A 51 7.74 -27.00 -7.49
C THR A 51 7.47 -28.41 -6.98
N LYS A 52 6.26 -28.68 -6.49
CA LYS A 52 5.86 -30.01 -5.98
C LYS A 52 5.53 -30.97 -7.12
N GLU A 53 4.78 -30.49 -8.11
CA GLU A 53 4.42 -31.27 -9.31
C GLU A 53 5.64 -31.55 -10.19
N MET A 54 6.53 -30.58 -10.38
CA MET A 54 7.79 -30.79 -11.10
C MET A 54 8.77 -31.71 -10.35
N ARG A 55 8.84 -31.64 -9.01
CA ARG A 55 9.67 -32.54 -8.19
C ARG A 55 9.20 -33.98 -8.31
N ASN A 56 7.89 -34.20 -8.28
CA ASN A 56 7.32 -35.54 -8.43
C ASN A 56 7.60 -36.10 -9.83
N ASN A 57 7.40 -35.30 -10.88
CA ASN A 57 7.65 -35.73 -12.26
C ASN A 57 9.14 -36.04 -12.54
N CYS A 58 10.09 -35.25 -12.02
CA CYS A 58 11.53 -35.56 -12.16
C CYS A 58 11.94 -36.79 -11.33
N SER A 59 11.32 -37.02 -10.16
CA SER A 59 11.60 -38.24 -9.37
C SER A 59 11.17 -39.50 -10.10
N GLU A 60 10.04 -39.45 -10.81
CA GLU A 60 9.47 -40.55 -11.57
C GLU A 60 10.28 -40.85 -12.86
N ILE A 61 10.79 -39.81 -13.52
CA ILE A 61 11.67 -39.94 -14.69
C ILE A 61 13.05 -40.50 -14.29
N ALA A 62 13.62 -40.06 -13.16
CA ALA A 62 14.92 -40.54 -12.68
C ALA A 62 14.90 -41.99 -12.18
N THR A 63 13.75 -42.48 -11.69
CA THR A 63 13.58 -43.90 -11.33
C THR A 63 13.45 -44.81 -12.56
N ASN A 64 12.93 -44.29 -13.68
CA ASN A 64 12.65 -45.09 -14.87
C ASN A 64 13.76 -45.05 -15.93
N ASN A 65 14.58 -44.00 -15.94
CA ASN A 65 15.72 -43.88 -16.85
C ASN A 65 16.98 -43.51 -16.05
N SER A 66 18.01 -44.36 -16.13
CA SER A 66 19.33 -44.16 -15.51
C SER A 66 20.16 -43.10 -16.24
N ASP A 67 19.56 -41.98 -16.64
CA ASP A 67 20.22 -40.88 -17.34
C ASP A 67 20.05 -39.58 -16.54
N PRO A 68 21.08 -39.13 -15.80
CA PRO A 68 21.03 -37.94 -14.94
C PRO A 68 20.91 -36.61 -15.70
N LYS A 69 20.81 -36.64 -17.03
CA LYS A 69 20.62 -35.47 -17.91
C LYS A 69 19.16 -35.21 -18.30
N SER A 70 18.22 -36.04 -17.86
CA SER A 70 16.81 -36.01 -18.26
C SER A 70 15.96 -34.94 -17.53
N CYS A 71 16.55 -34.19 -16.60
CA CYS A 71 15.91 -33.07 -15.93
C CYS A 71 16.43 -31.73 -16.53
N PRO A 72 15.72 -31.13 -17.52
CA PRO A 72 16.26 -30.04 -18.35
C PRO A 72 16.29 -28.67 -17.66
N TRP A 73 15.80 -28.59 -16.41
CA TRP A 73 15.57 -27.32 -15.71
C TRP A 73 16.87 -26.59 -15.30
N LEU A 74 18.04 -27.23 -15.38
CA LEU A 74 19.32 -26.51 -15.28
C LEU A 74 19.76 -25.84 -16.59
N TYR A 75 19.26 -26.29 -17.75
CA TYR A 75 19.76 -25.89 -19.08
C TYR A 75 18.83 -24.92 -19.83
N ASN A 76 17.57 -24.77 -19.44
CA ASN A 76 16.65 -23.88 -20.15
C ASN A 76 16.83 -22.38 -19.82
N TYR A 77 17.80 -22.02 -18.97
CA TYR A 77 18.19 -20.62 -18.72
C TYR A 77 19.12 -20.04 -19.80
N SER A 78 19.65 -20.84 -20.74
CA SER A 78 20.60 -20.37 -21.77
C SER A 78 19.96 -20.00 -23.13
N GLY A 79 18.63 -20.03 -23.26
CA GLY A 79 17.91 -19.66 -24.49
C GLY A 79 17.58 -18.17 -24.60
N LEU A 80 18.58 -17.28 -24.42
CA LEU A 80 18.34 -15.83 -24.26
C LEU A 80 18.06 -15.03 -25.55
N ASN A 81 18.34 -15.53 -26.75
CA ASN A 81 18.48 -14.62 -27.91
C ASN A 81 17.18 -14.07 -28.56
N ASN A 82 16.01 -14.65 -28.32
CA ASN A 82 14.72 -14.07 -28.76
C ASN A 82 13.90 -13.45 -27.61
N TYR A 83 14.44 -13.50 -26.38
CA TYR A 83 13.79 -12.94 -25.18
C TYR A 83 14.16 -11.48 -24.93
N TYR A 84 15.19 -10.93 -25.57
CA TYR A 84 15.71 -9.60 -25.21
C TYR A 84 14.73 -8.44 -25.46
N VAL A 85 13.94 -8.47 -26.54
CA VAL A 85 13.01 -7.35 -26.83
C VAL A 85 11.77 -7.37 -25.92
N HIS A 86 11.29 -8.56 -25.52
CA HIS A 86 10.22 -8.69 -24.54
C HIS A 86 10.71 -8.45 -23.11
N LEU A 87 11.94 -8.89 -22.79
CA LEU A 87 12.60 -8.60 -21.51
C LEU A 87 12.72 -7.09 -21.27
N ASP A 88 13.03 -6.27 -22.28
CA ASP A 88 13.16 -4.83 -22.06
C ASP A 88 11.83 -4.16 -21.69
N PHE A 89 10.73 -4.50 -22.36
CA PHE A 89 9.42 -3.94 -22.04
C PHE A 89 8.85 -4.50 -20.73
N ASP A 90 8.91 -5.82 -20.53
CA ASP A 90 8.40 -6.46 -19.32
C ASP A 90 9.22 -6.07 -18.09
N THR A 91 10.55 -6.02 -18.20
CA THR A 91 11.42 -5.54 -17.10
C THR A 91 11.19 -4.07 -16.83
N PHE A 92 10.97 -3.23 -17.86
CA PHE A 92 10.61 -1.83 -17.66
C PHE A 92 9.27 -1.68 -16.92
N VAL A 93 8.23 -2.40 -17.34
CA VAL A 93 6.90 -2.39 -16.70
C VAL A 93 6.98 -2.89 -15.27
N VAL A 94 7.70 -3.98 -15.02
CA VAL A 94 7.91 -4.53 -13.68
C VAL A 94 8.69 -3.54 -12.80
N THR A 95 9.78 -2.97 -13.30
CA THR A 95 10.58 -1.99 -12.54
C THR A 95 9.74 -0.75 -12.21
N LEU A 96 8.94 -0.27 -13.16
CA LEU A 96 8.00 0.83 -12.95
C LEU A 96 6.95 0.48 -11.89
N LEU A 97 6.38 -0.72 -11.93
CA LEU A 97 5.44 -1.22 -10.91
C LEU A 97 6.08 -1.25 -9.52
N ILE A 98 7.31 -1.79 -9.39
CA ILE A 98 8.06 -1.79 -8.13
C ILE A 98 8.21 -0.36 -7.61
N LEU A 99 8.67 0.58 -8.46
CA LEU A 99 8.84 1.98 -8.07
C LEU A 99 7.53 2.63 -7.64
N ILE A 100 6.42 2.34 -8.32
CA ILE A 100 5.09 2.84 -7.96
C ILE A 100 4.65 2.28 -6.60
N VAL A 101 4.83 0.98 -6.36
CA VAL A 101 4.47 0.31 -5.10
C VAL A 101 5.30 0.85 -3.93
N PHE A 102 6.62 0.95 -4.10
CA PHE A 102 7.50 1.55 -3.08
C PHE A 102 7.19 3.03 -2.84
N GLY A 103 6.96 3.81 -3.91
CA GLY A 103 6.55 5.20 -3.80
C GLY A 103 5.23 5.36 -3.05
N GLY A 104 4.24 4.50 -3.34
CA GLY A 104 2.97 4.44 -2.64
C GLY A 104 3.16 4.17 -1.14
N PHE A 105 4.02 3.23 -0.78
CA PHE A 105 4.34 2.94 0.63
C PHE A 105 4.95 4.14 1.37
N ILE A 106 5.89 4.86 0.72
CA ILE A 106 6.50 6.06 1.29
C ILE A 106 5.44 7.14 1.52
N VAL A 107 4.54 7.36 0.57
CA VAL A 107 3.44 8.31 0.69
C VAL A 107 2.50 7.92 1.83
N GLU A 108 2.14 6.64 1.95
CA GLU A 108 1.31 6.13 3.05
C GLU A 108 1.99 6.29 4.42
N GLY A 109 3.29 6.02 4.52
CA GLY A 109 4.07 6.25 5.74
C GLY A 109 4.16 7.73 6.14
N TYR A 110 4.28 8.63 5.16
CA TYR A 110 4.21 10.07 5.37
C TYR A 110 2.83 10.52 5.86
N LEU A 111 1.76 10.00 5.25
CA LEU A 111 0.38 10.27 5.65
C LEU A 111 0.11 9.77 7.08
N PHE A 112 0.51 8.53 7.40
CA PHE A 112 0.43 7.99 8.76
C PHE A 112 1.11 8.91 9.78
N SER A 113 2.35 9.29 9.50
CA SER A 113 3.13 10.15 10.39
C SER A 113 2.49 11.53 10.59
N THR A 114 1.94 12.09 9.51
CA THR A 114 1.25 13.40 9.53
C THR A 114 -0.04 13.34 10.34
N LEU A 115 -0.87 12.31 10.14
CA LEU A 115 -2.13 12.15 10.86
C LEU A 115 -1.89 11.86 12.35
N ARG A 116 -0.97 10.94 12.66
CA ARG A 116 -0.60 10.61 14.04
C ARG A 116 -0.06 11.83 14.78
N ARG A 117 0.74 12.65 14.11
CA ARG A 117 1.24 13.90 14.70
C ARG A 117 0.11 14.91 14.90
N GLY A 118 -0.74 15.08 13.89
CA GLY A 118 -1.90 15.96 13.96
C GLY A 118 -2.88 15.57 15.08
N SER A 119 -3.13 14.28 15.28
CA SER A 119 -4.01 13.77 16.34
C SER A 119 -3.40 13.92 17.74
N THR A 120 -2.12 13.58 17.90
CA THR A 120 -1.43 13.59 19.20
C THR A 120 -1.12 15.02 19.66
N GLU A 121 -0.58 15.85 18.77
CA GLU A 121 -0.24 17.26 19.05
C GLU A 121 -1.46 18.18 18.89
N LYS A 122 -2.64 17.65 18.51
CA LYS A 122 -3.89 18.39 18.27
C LYS A 122 -3.74 19.53 17.25
N ILE A 123 -2.89 19.34 16.24
CA ILE A 123 -2.59 20.37 15.22
C ILE A 123 -3.55 20.24 14.04
N HIS A 124 -4.57 21.08 14.01
CA HIS A 124 -5.58 21.11 12.95
C HIS A 124 -4.97 21.23 11.53
N LYS A 125 -3.89 22.01 11.35
CA LYS A 125 -3.25 22.21 10.04
C LYS A 125 -2.69 20.91 9.46
N GLU A 126 -2.13 20.03 10.28
CA GLU A 126 -1.57 18.76 9.81
C GLU A 126 -2.69 17.77 9.44
N CYS A 127 -3.75 17.69 10.24
CA CYS A 127 -4.95 16.90 9.89
C CYS A 127 -5.59 17.39 8.57
N LYS A 128 -5.64 18.72 8.36
CA LYS A 128 -6.16 19.31 7.11
C LYS A 128 -5.32 18.96 5.89
N LYS A 129 -4.00 19.04 6.01
CA LYS A 129 -3.08 18.61 4.94
C LYS A 129 -3.27 17.14 4.61
N TRP A 130 -3.32 16.29 5.64
CA TRP A 130 -3.55 14.86 5.48
C TRP A 130 -4.84 14.58 4.70
N LEU A 131 -5.95 15.21 5.11
CA LEU A 131 -7.25 15.06 4.45
C LEU A 131 -7.20 15.47 2.98
N TYR A 132 -6.51 16.56 2.66
CA TYR A 132 -6.36 17.02 1.27
C TYR A 132 -5.53 16.05 0.42
N TYR A 133 -4.38 15.60 0.91
CA TYR A 133 -3.56 14.62 0.20
C TYR A 133 -4.31 13.30 0.00
N ARG A 134 -5.04 12.83 1.02
CA ARG A 134 -5.85 11.61 0.94
C ARG A 134 -6.98 11.73 -0.08
N LEU A 135 -7.64 12.89 -0.13
CA LEU A 135 -8.67 13.18 -1.13
C LEU A 135 -8.09 13.18 -2.55
N LEU A 136 -6.94 13.81 -2.76
CA LEU A 136 -6.27 13.84 -4.07
C LEU A 136 -5.94 12.41 -4.55
N ILE A 137 -5.36 11.58 -3.68
CA ILE A 137 -5.07 10.17 -3.99
C ILE A 137 -6.36 9.42 -4.33
N LEU A 138 -7.43 9.61 -3.56
CA LEU A 138 -8.71 8.96 -3.83
C LEU A 138 -9.25 9.38 -5.20
N THR A 139 -9.25 10.67 -5.52
CA THR A 139 -9.68 11.19 -6.83
C THR A 139 -8.86 10.59 -7.97
N PHE A 140 -7.54 10.53 -7.83
CA PHE A 140 -6.65 9.95 -8.84
C PHE A 140 -6.97 8.46 -9.09
N VAL A 141 -7.15 7.67 -8.03
CA VAL A 141 -7.50 6.25 -8.13
C VAL A 141 -8.88 6.05 -8.75
N THR A 142 -9.87 6.88 -8.38
CA THR A 142 -11.20 6.82 -8.99
C THR A 142 -11.19 7.20 -10.46
N ALA A 143 -10.40 8.20 -10.86
CA ALA A 143 -10.24 8.60 -12.25
C ALA A 143 -9.60 7.49 -13.09
N GLY A 144 -8.58 6.80 -12.56
CA GLY A 144 -7.98 5.64 -13.22
C GLY A 144 -8.98 4.49 -13.41
N SER A 145 -9.85 4.26 -12.42
CA SER A 145 -10.91 3.25 -12.51
C SER A 145 -11.95 3.61 -13.57
N PHE A 146 -12.33 4.89 -13.64
CA PHE A 146 -13.25 5.39 -14.66
C PHE A 146 -12.66 5.29 -16.07
N LEU A 147 -11.35 5.58 -16.22
CA LEU A 147 -10.65 5.44 -17.50
C LEU A 147 -10.59 3.98 -17.96
N LYS A 148 -10.30 3.03 -17.06
CA LYS A 148 -10.35 1.59 -17.36
C LYS A 148 -11.74 1.17 -17.86
N TYR A 149 -12.78 1.61 -17.16
CA TYR A 149 -14.17 1.34 -17.54
C TYR A 149 -14.50 1.91 -18.93
N TRP A 150 -14.12 3.16 -19.19
CA TRP A 150 -14.34 3.81 -20.49
C TRP A 150 -13.64 3.08 -21.64
N LEU A 151 -12.42 2.58 -21.42
CA LEU A 151 -11.64 1.84 -22.41
C LEU A 151 -12.11 0.39 -22.61
N GLN A 152 -13.17 -0.06 -21.92
CA GLN A 152 -13.70 -1.44 -21.99
C GLN A 152 -12.64 -2.52 -21.73
N VAL A 153 -11.63 -2.20 -20.91
CA VAL A 153 -10.61 -3.17 -20.52
C VAL A 153 -11.24 -4.17 -19.55
N TYR A 154 -10.94 -5.46 -19.72
CA TYR A 154 -11.40 -6.54 -18.85
C TYR A 154 -11.24 -6.16 -17.37
N TYR A 155 -12.31 -6.33 -16.59
CA TYR A 155 -12.37 -5.96 -15.18
C TYR A 155 -12.15 -7.21 -14.31
N PRO A 156 -10.92 -7.48 -13.84
CA PRO A 156 -10.62 -8.63 -13.01
C PRO A 156 -11.28 -8.53 -11.61
N PRO A 157 -11.55 -9.66 -10.94
CA PRO A 157 -12.12 -9.68 -9.59
C PRO A 157 -11.31 -8.88 -8.55
N ILE A 158 -10.00 -8.76 -8.75
CA ILE A 158 -9.09 -7.97 -7.90
C ILE A 158 -9.46 -6.49 -7.90
N ASP A 159 -9.94 -5.94 -9.03
CA ASP A 159 -10.40 -4.55 -9.09
C ASP A 159 -11.65 -4.35 -8.20
N GLY A 160 -12.50 -5.38 -8.02
CA GLY A 160 -13.64 -5.34 -7.10
C GLY A 160 -13.24 -5.31 -5.61
N LEU A 161 -12.16 -6.00 -5.23
CA LEU A 161 -11.58 -5.88 -3.89
C LEU A 161 -11.05 -4.45 -3.64
N LEU A 162 -10.44 -3.84 -4.65
CA LEU A 162 -9.97 -2.44 -4.58
C LEU A 162 -11.13 -1.46 -4.37
N ASP A 163 -12.33 -1.75 -4.89
CA ASP A 163 -13.52 -0.93 -4.63
C ASP A 163 -13.96 -0.96 -3.16
N CYS A 164 -13.87 -2.10 -2.48
CA CYS A 164 -14.11 -2.17 -1.03
C CYS A 164 -13.13 -1.28 -0.25
N PHE A 165 -11.86 -1.22 -0.66
CA PHE A 165 -10.89 -0.31 -0.05
C PHE A 165 -11.22 1.16 -0.29
N LYS A 166 -11.81 1.53 -1.44
CA LYS A 166 -12.29 2.91 -1.69
C LYS A 166 -13.39 3.30 -0.70
N ILE A 167 -14.33 2.40 -0.42
CA ILE A 167 -15.41 2.64 0.54
C ILE A 167 -14.83 2.87 1.94
N TYR A 168 -13.91 2.01 2.39
CA TYR A 168 -13.19 2.20 3.65
C TYR A 168 -12.47 3.56 3.71
N ARG A 169 -11.82 3.98 2.63
CA ARG A 169 -11.14 5.28 2.54
C ARG A 169 -12.11 6.45 2.68
N ILE A 170 -13.33 6.37 2.15
CA ILE A 170 -14.37 7.39 2.36
C ILE A 170 -14.75 7.49 3.84
N PHE A 171 -14.96 6.36 4.51
CA PHE A 171 -15.24 6.35 5.95
C PHE A 171 -14.11 6.97 6.76
N SER A 172 -12.85 6.69 6.42
CA SER A 172 -11.68 7.28 7.08
C SER A 172 -11.69 8.82 6.97
N LEU A 173 -12.02 9.37 5.80
CA LEU A 173 -12.12 10.81 5.57
C LEU A 173 -13.20 11.45 6.43
N ILE A 174 -14.38 10.82 6.52
CA ILE A 174 -15.50 11.30 7.35
C ILE A 174 -15.10 11.36 8.82
N ILE A 175 -14.41 10.33 9.33
CA ILE A 175 -13.98 10.28 10.73
C ILE A 175 -12.94 11.37 11.03
N VAL A 176 -11.93 11.53 10.18
CA VAL A 176 -10.91 12.57 10.36
C VAL A 176 -11.52 13.98 10.23
N TYR A 177 -12.49 14.16 9.34
CA TYR A 177 -13.24 15.41 9.23
C TYR A 177 -14.02 15.74 10.51
N LYS A 178 -14.72 14.76 11.11
CA LYS A 178 -15.41 14.94 12.39
C LYS A 178 -14.44 15.29 13.51
N PHE A 179 -13.28 14.61 13.57
CA PHE A 179 -12.23 14.92 14.54
C PHE A 179 -11.68 16.35 14.38
N MET A 180 -11.49 16.81 13.14
CA MET A 180 -11.04 18.19 12.87
C MET A 180 -12.07 19.22 13.34
N ASN A 181 -13.37 18.96 13.13
CA ASN A 181 -14.42 19.85 13.63
C ASN A 181 -14.41 19.90 15.16
N GLU A 182 -14.34 18.75 15.84
CA GLU A 182 -14.25 18.69 17.31
C GLU A 182 -13.01 19.42 17.84
N LEU A 183 -11.86 19.28 17.18
CA LEU A 183 -10.64 20.03 17.50
C LEU A 183 -10.85 21.55 17.39
N ALA A 184 -11.53 22.02 16.33
CA ALA A 184 -11.80 23.43 16.13
C ALA A 184 -12.70 24.02 17.23
N TYR A 185 -13.70 23.26 17.69
CA TYR A 185 -14.59 23.66 18.78
C TYR A 185 -13.93 23.61 20.17
N THR A 186 -13.08 22.62 20.43
CA THR A 186 -12.53 22.38 21.78
C THR A 186 -11.29 23.20 22.11
N VAL A 187 -10.41 23.42 21.15
CA VAL A 187 -9.12 24.10 21.40
C VAL A 187 -9.21 25.60 21.07
N GLY A 188 -10.27 26.02 20.38
CA GLY A 188 -10.24 27.24 19.56
C GLY A 188 -9.23 27.07 18.43
N VAL A 189 -9.44 27.71 17.28
CA VAL A 189 -8.45 27.63 16.17
C VAL A 189 -7.23 28.47 16.54
N ILE A 190 -6.44 28.03 17.53
CA ILE A 190 -5.16 28.66 17.83
C ILE A 190 -4.21 28.14 16.77
N TYR A 191 -3.94 28.97 15.76
CA TYR A 191 -2.86 28.80 14.79
C TYR A 191 -1.50 28.92 15.48
N ILE A 192 -1.25 28.15 16.54
CA ILE A 192 0.05 28.10 17.20
C ILE A 192 0.99 27.47 16.16
N LYS A 193 1.94 28.28 15.68
CA LYS A 193 3.11 27.77 14.96
C LYS A 193 3.61 26.53 15.74
N PRO A 194 3.76 25.35 15.11
CA PRO A 194 4.16 24.15 15.83
C PRO A 194 5.44 24.46 16.62
N PRO A 195 5.50 24.13 17.92
CA PRO A 195 6.71 24.37 18.71
C PRO A 195 7.89 23.76 17.96
N LYS A 196 8.91 24.58 17.68
CA LYS A 196 10.12 24.11 16.99
C LYS A 196 10.65 22.92 17.80
N ARG A 197 10.79 21.74 17.18
CA ARG A 197 11.44 20.59 17.82
C ARG A 197 12.76 21.08 18.42
N ALA A 198 12.89 21.00 19.74
CA ALA A 198 14.18 21.26 20.39
C ALA A 198 15.21 20.35 19.71
N LYS A 199 16.26 20.93 19.14
CA LYS A 199 17.36 20.16 18.56
C LYS A 199 17.90 19.27 19.69
N ARG A 200 17.64 17.96 19.62
CA ARG A 200 18.36 16.96 20.41
C ARG A 200 19.82 17.03 19.95
N GLY A 201 20.69 17.60 20.77
CA GLY A 201 22.12 17.68 20.51
C GLY A 201 22.69 19.08 20.73
N SER A 202 22.83 19.46 22.00
CA SER A 202 23.77 20.48 22.48
C SER A 202 23.97 20.19 23.96
N LEU A 203 24.77 19.16 24.22
CA LEU A 203 25.55 18.98 25.43
C LEU A 203 27.01 18.89 24.97
#